data_AF-A0A8H4F2Y5-F1
#
_entry.id   AF-A0A8H4F2Y5-F1
#
_cell.length_a   1.000
_cell.length_b   1.000
_cell.length_c   1.000
_cell.angle_alpha   90.00
_cell.angle_beta   90.00
_cell.angle_gamma   90.00
#
_symmetry.space_group_name_H-M   'P 1'
#
loop_
_entity.id
_entity.type
_entity.pdbx_description
1 polymer ?
#
loop_
_entity_poly.entity_id
_entity_poly.type
_entity_poly.pdbx_seq_one_letter_code
_entity_poly.pdbx_strand_id
1 'polypeptide(L)'
;MEIMLVEACGVYGNTAMFKIQFDRHKGLYACLAMLRTIALKYKYTSLLATFQDLRILLLHTKGSYLQLWSVSFTNNIFIFNRCGKRELSLDVDSKSQTTSNCLKFSDLIRVSISTRL
;
A
#
# COMPACT_ATOMS: atom_id res chain seq x y z
N MET A 1 10.27 8.67 7.80
CA MET A 1 8.91 8.45 8.35
C MET A 1 8.16 7.53 7.40
N GLU A 2 7.42 6.55 7.92
CA GLU A 2 6.68 5.60 7.07
C GLU A 2 5.22 5.58 7.51
N ILE A 3 4.31 5.70 6.53
CA ILE A 3 2.87 5.65 6.77
C ILE A 3 2.33 4.47 5.96
N MET A 4 1.68 3.52 6.62
CA MET A 4 1.02 2.41 5.94
C MET A 4 -0.49 2.62 5.98
N LEU A 5 -1.09 2.72 4.80
CA LEU A 5 -2.52 2.74 4.57
C LEU A 5 -2.97 1.35 4.13
N VAL A 6 -3.97 0.79 4.81
CA VAL A 6 -4.57 -0.48 4.44
C VAL A 6 -5.97 -0.21 3.90
N GLU A 7 -6.18 -0.54 2.63
CA GLU A 7 -7.50 -0.53 2.03
C GLU A 7 -7.91 -1.97 1.67
N ALA A 8 -8.85 -2.51 2.44
CA ALA A 8 -9.43 -3.81 2.20
C ALA A 8 -10.57 -3.69 1.17
N CYS A 9 -10.26 -4.07 -0.07
CA CYS A 9 -11.19 -4.07 -1.20
C CYS A 9 -11.63 -5.50 -1.56
N GLY A 10 -12.88 -5.65 -2.00
CA GLY A 10 -13.41 -6.95 -2.44
C GLY A 10 -13.84 -7.90 -1.32
N VAL A 11 -14.00 -7.44 -0.07
CA VAL A 11 -14.50 -8.25 1.08
C VAL A 11 -15.86 -8.91 0.78
N TYR A 12 -16.61 -8.37 -0.19
CA TYR A 12 -17.92 -8.88 -0.61
C TYR A 12 -17.89 -9.77 -1.87
N GLY A 13 -16.73 -10.32 -2.28
CA GLY A 13 -16.65 -11.23 -3.43
C GLY A 13 -16.95 -10.61 -4.81
N ASN A 14 -17.22 -9.30 -4.86
CA ASN A 14 -17.50 -8.59 -6.10
C ASN A 14 -16.18 -8.24 -6.80
N THR A 15 -15.82 -9.06 -7.77
CA THR A 15 -14.58 -8.97 -8.57
C THR A 15 -14.78 -8.25 -9.91
N ALA A 16 -15.90 -7.53 -10.08
CA ALA A 16 -16.15 -6.80 -11.31
C ALA A 16 -15.00 -5.83 -11.62
N MET A 17 -14.54 -5.82 -12.87
CA MET A 17 -13.32 -5.13 -13.28
C MET A 17 -13.35 -3.63 -12.95
N PHE A 18 -14.52 -3.00 -13.15
CA PHE A 18 -14.76 -1.59 -12.80
C PHE A 18 -14.61 -1.32 -11.30
N LYS A 19 -15.08 -2.23 -10.44
CA LYS A 19 -15.03 -2.06 -8.98
C LYS A 19 -13.60 -2.16 -8.46
N ILE A 20 -12.85 -3.14 -8.95
CA ILE A 20 -11.43 -3.31 -8.62
C ILE A 20 -10.59 -2.11 -9.05
N GLN A 21 -10.84 -1.57 -10.25
CA GLN A 21 -10.13 -0.37 -10.70
C GLN A 21 -10.49 0.86 -9.86
N PHE A 22 -11.78 1.01 -9.53
CA PHE A 22 -12.27 2.11 -8.69
C PHE A 22 -11.65 2.07 -7.29
N ASP A 23 -11.61 0.89 -6.69
CA ASP A 23 -10.99 0.64 -5.38
C ASP A 23 -9.49 0.98 -5.36
N ARG A 24 -8.74 0.67 -6.42
CA ARG A 24 -7.35 1.13 -6.56
C ARG A 24 -7.25 2.67 -6.62
N HIS A 25 -8.16 3.33 -7.33
CA HIS A 25 -8.15 4.80 -7.41
C HIS A 25 -8.53 5.46 -6.08
N LYS A 26 -9.41 4.86 -5.27
CA LYS A 26 -9.70 5.33 -3.91
C LYS A 26 -8.45 5.34 -3.04
N GLY A 27 -7.69 4.25 -3.02
CA GLY A 27 -6.45 4.17 -2.25
C GLY A 27 -5.42 5.20 -2.71
N LEU A 28 -5.35 5.47 -4.01
CA LEU A 28 -4.51 6.54 -4.54
C LEU A 28 -4.99 7.93 -4.12
N TYR A 29 -6.29 8.21 -4.17
CA TYR A 29 -6.85 9.48 -3.71
C TYR A 29 -6.61 9.69 -2.21
N ALA A 30 -6.72 8.64 -1.40
CA ALA A 30 -6.36 8.69 0.01
C ALA A 30 -4.87 9.03 0.20
N CYS A 31 -3.97 8.43 -0.58
CA CYS A 31 -2.55 8.78 -0.55
C CYS A 31 -2.30 10.25 -0.92
N LEU A 32 -2.95 10.77 -1.97
CA LEU A 32 -2.85 12.17 -2.37
C LEU A 32 -3.40 13.12 -1.30
N ALA A 33 -4.51 12.77 -0.65
CA ALA A 33 -5.09 13.54 0.44
C ALA A 33 -4.14 13.59 1.66
N MET A 34 -3.46 12.49 1.98
CA MET A 34 -2.43 12.46 3.03
C MET A 34 -1.24 13.35 2.66
N LEU A 35 -0.71 13.24 1.44
CA LEU A 35 0.40 14.08 0.97
C LEU A 35 0.03 15.57 1.04
N ARG A 36 -1.18 15.94 0.60
CA ARG A 36 -1.69 17.31 0.71
C ARG A 36 -1.76 17.77 2.17
N THR A 37 -2.30 16.94 3.05
CA THR A 37 -2.42 17.27 4.48
C THR A 37 -1.05 17.51 5.11
N ILE A 38 -0.05 16.67 4.79
CA ILE A 38 1.33 16.84 5.26
C ILE A 38 1.91 18.14 4.70
N ALA A 39 1.78 18.39 3.40
CA ALA A 39 2.28 19.62 2.78
C ALA A 39 1.68 20.89 3.41
N LEU A 40 0.37 20.87 3.72
CA LEU A 40 -0.31 21.99 4.37
C LEU A 40 0.13 22.17 5.83
N LYS A 41 0.36 21.08 6.56
CA LYS A 41 0.81 21.12 7.96
C LYS A 41 2.23 21.66 8.09
N TYR A 42 3.10 21.33 7.14
CA TYR A 42 4.52 21.70 7.12
C TYR A 42 4.83 22.79 6.09
N LYS A 43 3.89 23.73 5.89
CA LYS A 43 3.89 24.76 4.82
C LYS A 43 5.17 25.61 4.73
N TYR A 44 5.92 25.74 5.82
CA TYR A 44 7.16 26.54 5.88
C TYR A 44 8.44 25.72 5.65
N THR A 45 8.32 24.41 5.43
CA THR A 45 9.44 23.51 5.23
C THR A 45 9.64 23.26 3.74
N SER A 46 10.88 23.01 3.30
CA SER A 46 11.10 22.70 1.88
C SER A 46 10.46 21.37 1.50
N LEU A 47 9.97 21.28 0.26
CA LEU A 47 9.28 20.10 -0.25
C LEU A 47 10.21 18.87 -0.22
N LEU A 48 11.49 19.08 -0.54
CA LEU A 48 12.54 18.08 -0.40
C LEU A 48 12.71 17.62 1.05
N ALA A 49 12.91 18.54 1.99
CA ALA A 49 13.09 18.19 3.40
C ALA A 49 11.86 17.50 4.03
N THR A 50 10.67 17.78 3.51
CA THR A 50 9.41 17.21 4.01
C THR A 50 9.20 15.78 3.50
N PHE A 51 9.50 15.52 2.22
CA PHE A 51 9.06 14.30 1.54
C PHE A 51 10.18 13.32 1.18
N GLN A 52 11.45 13.72 1.19
CA GLN A 52 12.57 12.84 0.84
C GLN A 52 12.62 11.57 1.70
N ASP A 53 12.27 11.69 2.99
CA ASP A 53 12.24 10.56 3.93
C ASP A 53 10.85 9.96 4.14
N LEU A 54 9.83 10.46 3.42
CA LEU A 54 8.46 9.97 3.51
C LEU A 54 8.23 8.88 2.47
N ARG A 55 7.86 7.69 2.97
CA ARG A 55 7.31 6.61 2.14
C ARG A 55 5.89 6.31 2.63
N ILE A 56 4.94 6.30 1.70
CA ILE A 56 3.57 5.84 1.97
C ILE A 56 3.43 4.46 1.36
N LEU A 57 2.99 3.48 2.15
CA LEU A 57 2.68 2.14 1.67
C LEU A 57 1.16 2.00 1.60
N LEU A 58 0.64 1.54 0.47
CA LEU A 58 -0.77 1.22 0.29
C LEU A 58 -0.92 -0.28 0.11
N LEU A 59 -1.64 -0.90 1.04
CA LEU A 59 -2.05 -2.28 0.91
C LEU A 59 -3.44 -2.36 0.28
N HIS A 60 -3.54 -3.09 -0.82
CA HIS A 60 -4.77 -3.22 -1.60
C HIS A 60 -5.08 -4.68 -1.88
N THR A 61 -6.27 -5.14 -1.53
CA THR A 61 -6.75 -6.49 -1.84
C THR A 61 -7.54 -6.50 -3.16
N LYS A 62 -7.29 -7.50 -4.01
CA LYS A 62 -7.93 -7.67 -5.32
C LYS A 62 -8.25 -9.16 -5.53
N GLY A 63 -9.48 -9.58 -5.23
CA GLY A 63 -9.88 -10.98 -5.32
C GLY A 63 -9.05 -11.84 -4.35
N SER A 64 -8.43 -12.91 -4.85
CA SER A 64 -7.46 -13.74 -4.09
C SER A 64 -6.09 -13.08 -3.94
N TYR A 65 -5.86 -11.89 -4.49
CA TYR A 65 -4.55 -11.26 -4.45
C TYR A 65 -4.48 -10.12 -3.44
N LEU A 66 -3.28 -9.96 -2.90
CA LEU A 66 -2.94 -8.90 -1.99
C LEU A 66 -1.73 -8.16 -2.58
N GLN A 67 -1.90 -6.86 -2.80
CA GLN A 67 -0.99 -6.01 -3.56
C GLN A 67 -0.46 -4.90 -2.67
N LEU A 68 0.86 -4.79 -2.60
CA LEU A 68 1.53 -3.71 -1.90
C LEU A 68 2.00 -2.68 -2.92
N TRP A 69 1.66 -1.42 -2.67
CA TRP A 69 2.06 -0.27 -3.46
C TRP A 69 2.85 0.69 -2.57
N SER A 70 3.74 1.47 -3.15
CA SER A 70 4.46 2.55 -2.49
C SER A 70 4.28 3.87 -3.22
N VAL A 71 4.14 4.94 -2.47
CA VAL A 71 4.38 6.31 -2.92
C VAL A 71 5.66 6.80 -2.27
N SER A 72 6.60 7.27 -3.08
CA SER A 72 7.84 7.91 -2.63
C SER A 72 8.08 9.20 -3.41
N PHE A 73 8.88 10.09 -2.84
CA PHE A 73 9.26 11.35 -3.48
C PHE A 73 10.73 11.29 -3.89
N THR A 74 11.00 11.54 -5.18
CA THR A 74 12.36 11.50 -5.74
C THR A 74 12.44 12.50 -6.88
N ASN A 75 13.53 13.26 -7.01
CA ASN A 75 13.73 14.22 -8.10
C ASN A 75 12.55 15.19 -8.32
N ASN A 76 11.97 15.71 -7.25
CA ASN A 76 10.78 16.59 -7.28
C ASN A 76 9.50 15.98 -7.85
N ILE A 77 9.42 14.65 -7.98
CA ILE A 77 8.22 13.94 -8.43
C ILE A 77 7.79 12.88 -7.41
N PHE A 78 6.48 12.68 -7.30
CA PHE A 78 5.93 11.54 -6.56
C PHE A 78 5.82 10.34 -7.49
N ILE A 79 6.44 9.24 -7.08
CA ILE A 79 6.45 7.98 -7.82
C ILE A 79 5.50 7.01 -7.12
N PHE A 80 4.54 6.48 -7.88
CA PHE A 80 3.65 5.42 -7.41
C PHE A 80 4.04 4.09 -8.07
N ASN A 81 4.50 3.14 -7.27
CA ASN A 81 5.00 1.85 -7.76
C ASN A 81 4.33 0.68 -7.04
N ARG A 82 4.21 -0.47 -7.70
CA ARG A 82 3.77 -1.73 -7.08
C ARG A 82 4.99 -2.47 -6.54
N CYS A 83 5.11 -2.55 -5.22
CA CYS A 83 6.20 -3.24 -4.53
C CYS A 83 6.03 -4.77 -4.55
N GLY A 84 4.79 -5.25 -4.54
CA GLY A 84 4.54 -6.69 -4.44
C GLY A 84 3.11 -7.09 -4.77
N LYS A 85 2.97 -8.36 -5.14
CA LYS A 85 1.69 -9.04 -5.33
C LYS A 85 1.83 -10.46 -4.78
N ARG A 86 0.89 -10.88 -3.94
CA ARG A 86 0.79 -12.26 -3.43
C ARG A 86 -0.60 -12.79 -3.61
N GLU A 87 -0.70 -14.09 -3.86
CA GLU A 87 -1.97 -14.80 -3.83
C GLU A 87 -2.21 -15.34 -2.43
N LEU A 88 -3.43 -15.17 -1.94
CA LEU A 88 -3.96 -15.75 -0.73
C LEU A 88 -4.85 -16.91 -1.13
N SER A 89 -4.37 -18.13 -0.92
CA SER A 89 -5.22 -19.32 -0.94
C SER A 89 -6.10 -19.28 0.31
N LEU A 90 -7.41 -19.17 0.14
CA LEU A 90 -8.38 -19.18 1.23
C LEU A 90 -8.86 -20.60 1.59
N ASP A 91 -8.09 -21.66 1.26
CA ASP A 91 -8.41 -23.01 1.74
C ASP A 91 -8.44 -23.03 3.26
N VAL A 92 -9.66 -23.15 3.81
CA VAL A 92 -9.99 -22.99 5.23
C VAL A 92 -9.56 -24.22 6.05
N ASP A 93 -9.15 -25.30 5.39
CA ASP A 93 -8.96 -26.62 6.01
C ASP A 93 -7.71 -26.77 6.88
N SER A 94 -6.88 -25.73 7.05
CA SER A 94 -5.96 -25.71 8.19
C SER A 94 -5.65 -24.30 8.68
N LYS A 95 -5.98 -24.03 9.95
CA LYS A 95 -5.55 -22.81 10.66
C LYS A 95 -4.04 -22.53 10.51
N SER A 96 -3.24 -23.59 10.38
CA SER A 96 -1.80 -23.54 10.12
C SER A 96 -1.44 -22.83 8.81
N GLN A 97 -2.18 -23.07 7.73
CA GLN A 97 -1.93 -22.45 6.43
C GLN A 97 -2.27 -20.96 6.43
N THR A 98 -3.36 -20.57 7.10
CA THR A 98 -3.71 -19.15 7.29
C THR A 98 -2.61 -18.40 8.05
N THR A 99 -2.13 -18.96 9.16
CA THR A 99 -1.03 -18.39 9.93
C THR A 99 0.26 -18.28 9.10
N SER A 100 0.60 -19.33 8.33
CA SER A 100 1.75 -19.32 7.41
C SER A 100 1.65 -18.22 6.36
N ASN A 101 0.47 -18.02 5.77
CA ASN A 101 0.24 -16.96 4.80
C ASN A 101 0.33 -15.56 5.42
N CYS A 102 -0.20 -15.36 6.63
CA CYS A 102 -0.05 -14.10 7.37
C CYS A 102 1.43 -13.81 7.69
N LEU A 103 2.20 -14.81 8.11
CA LEU A 103 3.64 -14.67 8.39
C LEU A 103 4.42 -14.30 7.12
N LYS A 104 4.24 -15.05 6.03
CA LYS A 104 4.86 -14.74 4.73
C LYS A 104 4.49 -13.34 4.22
N PHE A 105 3.26 -12.91 4.49
CA PHE A 105 2.82 -11.58 4.12
C PHE A 105 3.47 -10.49 4.99
N SER A 106 3.57 -10.72 6.31
CA SER A 106 4.29 -9.83 7.22
C SER A 106 5.77 -9.69 6.86
N ASP A 107 6.42 -10.77 6.44
CA ASP A 107 7.79 -10.75 5.92
C ASP A 107 7.90 -9.94 4.64
N LEU A 108 6.93 -10.02 3.73
CA LEU A 108 6.92 -9.22 2.51
C LEU A 108 6.79 -7.72 2.81
N ILE A 109 5.92 -7.34 3.76
CA ILE A 109 5.85 -5.95 4.24
C ILE A 109 7.18 -5.54 4.84
N ARG A 110 7.74 -6.36 5.74
CA ARG A 110 9.01 -6.10 6.40
C ARG A 110 10.15 -5.89 5.42
N VAL A 111 10.29 -6.76 4.42
CA VAL A 111 11.30 -6.61 3.35
C VAL A 111 11.06 -5.31 2.59
N SER A 112 9.82 -5.00 2.21
CA SER A 112 9.49 -3.78 1.45
C SER A 112 9.74 -2.49 2.23
N ILE A 113 9.64 -2.55 3.57
CA ILE A 113 10.04 -1.49 4.48
C ILE A 113 11.59 -1.41 4.57
N SER A 114 12.25 -2.56 4.64
CA SER A 114 13.69 -2.65 4.92
C SER A 114 14.61 -2.41 3.71
N THR A 115 14.16 -2.58 2.46
CA THR A 115 14.95 -2.30 1.24
C THR A 115 15.10 -0.79 0.97
N ARG A 116 15.84 -0.13 1.87
CA ARG A 116 16.23 1.28 1.81
C ARG A 116 17.62 1.51 1.18
N LEU A 117 18.14 0.55 0.41
CA LEU A 117 19.42 0.66 -0.28
C LEU A 117 19.23 0.92 -1.77
#